data_AF-A0ABD1I734-F1
#
_entry.id   AF-A0ABD1I734-F1
#
_cell.length_a   1.000
_cell.length_b   1.000
_cell.length_c   1.000
_cell.angle_alpha   90.00
_cell.angle_beta   90.00
_cell.angle_gamma   90.00
#
_symmetry.space_group_name_H-M   'P 1'
#
loop_
_entity.id
_entity.type
_entity.pdbx_description
1 polymer ?
#
loop_
_entity_poly.entity_id
_entity_poly.type
_entity_poly.pdbx_seq_one_letter_code
_entity_poly.pdbx_strand_id
1 'polypeptide(L)'
;MDELEKTYRFIDPKMREQFVLEMDTLLIEDWEGIADVLVDGLLKLKSFTKATLKHCHGWIATSRLEEKVGELRAARQLSMKGCEECPKSEDMWLEACRLASLADAKDLVERGLRWIPMSVNLWMPAAKLESDYINKLRLLKEATEKLPNEPIYGTLPLT
;
A
#
# COMPACT_ATOMS: atom_id res chain seq x y z
N MET A 1 3.05 -20.56 10.51
CA MET A 1 4.43 -20.11 10.26
C MET A 1 4.61 -19.55 8.84
N ASP A 2 3.57 -18.96 8.20
CA ASP A 2 3.58 -18.81 6.73
C ASP A 2 3.08 -17.45 6.19
N GLU A 3 2.90 -16.45 7.04
CA GLU A 3 2.53 -15.07 6.61
C GLU A 3 3.60 -14.04 6.99
N LEU A 4 4.11 -14.09 8.22
CA LEU A 4 5.28 -13.30 8.65
C LEU A 4 6.52 -13.63 7.80
N GLU A 5 6.72 -14.86 7.36
CA GLU A 5 7.86 -15.16 6.48
C GLU A 5 7.78 -14.46 5.11
N LYS A 6 6.57 -14.27 4.59
CA LYS A 6 6.33 -13.66 3.28
C LYS A 6 6.53 -12.15 3.35
N THR A 7 6.10 -11.51 4.46
CA THR A 7 6.29 -10.07 4.69
C THR A 7 7.77 -9.71 4.93
N TYR A 8 8.54 -10.60 5.55
CA TYR A 8 9.93 -10.34 5.97
C TYR A 8 10.96 -10.97 5.03
N ARG A 9 10.59 -11.44 3.84
CA ARG A 9 11.51 -12.11 2.87
C ARG A 9 12.57 -11.18 2.30
N PHE A 10 12.34 -9.88 2.38
CA PHE A 10 13.25 -8.83 1.91
C PHE A 10 14.21 -8.33 3.00
N ILE A 11 14.11 -8.87 4.22
CA ILE A 11 14.97 -8.54 5.36
C ILE A 11 16.06 -9.60 5.44
N ASP A 12 17.30 -9.15 5.69
CA ASP A 12 18.49 -10.02 5.77
C ASP A 12 18.25 -11.21 6.74
N PRO A 13 18.56 -12.46 6.32
CA PRO A 13 18.28 -13.66 7.12
C PRO A 13 18.89 -13.62 8.52
N LYS A 14 20.08 -13.01 8.70
CA LYS A 14 20.71 -12.88 10.02
C LYS A 14 19.97 -11.91 10.93
N MET A 15 19.43 -10.83 10.39
CA MET A 15 18.65 -9.86 11.17
C MET A 15 17.33 -10.45 11.64
N ARG A 16 16.69 -11.29 10.81
CA ARG A 16 15.43 -11.94 11.18
C ARG A 16 15.64 -12.94 12.33
N GLU A 17 16.64 -13.80 12.23
CA GLU A 17 16.92 -14.81 13.27
C GLU A 17 17.31 -14.16 14.59
N GLN A 18 18.07 -13.06 14.56
CA GLN A 18 18.51 -12.37 15.76
C GLN A 18 17.37 -11.62 16.46
N PHE A 19 16.45 -11.03 15.70
CA PHE A 19 15.28 -10.32 16.24
C PHE A 19 14.27 -11.26 16.91
N VAL A 20 14.01 -12.43 16.32
CA VAL A 20 13.10 -13.43 16.90
C VAL A 20 13.70 -14.04 18.17
N LEU A 21 15.01 -14.32 18.19
CA LEU A 21 15.69 -14.89 19.35
C LEU A 21 15.76 -13.90 20.54
N GLU A 22 15.94 -12.61 20.27
CA GLU A 22 15.91 -11.55 21.31
C GLU A 22 14.51 -11.36 21.89
N MET A 23 13.44 -11.52 21.10
CA MET A 23 12.06 -11.37 21.57
C MET A 23 11.58 -12.58 22.40
N ASP A 24 11.98 -13.80 22.05
CA ASP A 24 11.55 -15.03 22.74
C ASP A 24 12.33 -15.28 24.06
N THR A 25 13.55 -14.75 24.16
CA THR A 25 14.37 -14.83 25.39
C THR A 25 13.91 -13.85 26.48
N LEU A 26 13.19 -12.79 26.11
CA LEU A 26 12.66 -11.77 26.99
C LEU A 26 11.16 -12.01 27.24
N LEU A 27 10.79 -13.04 28.01
CA LEU A 27 9.42 -13.29 28.51
C LEU A 27 8.79 -12.03 29.17
N ILE A 28 8.32 -11.04 28.39
CA ILE A 28 8.09 -9.69 28.90
C ILE A 28 6.71 -9.16 28.51
N GLU A 29 5.99 -8.85 29.59
CA GLU A 29 4.64 -8.33 29.72
C GLU A 29 4.58 -6.79 29.55
N ASP A 30 5.70 -6.12 29.26
CA ASP A 30 5.87 -4.67 29.35
C ASP A 30 6.02 -4.00 27.97
N TRP A 31 4.93 -3.36 27.53
CA TRP A 31 4.73 -2.84 26.17
C TRP A 31 5.25 -1.40 25.97
N GLU A 32 5.57 -0.67 27.03
CA GLU A 32 6.06 0.72 26.95
C GLU A 32 7.49 0.79 26.41
N GLY A 33 8.38 -0.15 26.76
CA GLY A 33 9.73 -0.24 26.18
C GLY A 33 9.73 -0.67 24.71
N ILE A 34 8.73 -1.46 24.31
CA ILE A 34 8.53 -1.89 22.92
C ILE A 34 8.10 -0.70 22.06
N ALA A 35 7.31 0.24 22.61
CA ALA A 35 6.96 1.47 21.92
C ALA A 35 8.21 2.32 21.61
N ASP A 36 9.15 2.46 22.55
CA ASP A 36 10.40 3.19 22.32
C ASP A 36 11.33 2.50 21.31
N VAL A 37 11.41 1.17 21.32
CA VAL A 37 12.19 0.41 20.32
C VAL A 37 11.52 0.43 18.96
N LEU A 38 10.18 0.39 18.90
CA LEU A 38 9.44 0.58 17.66
C LEU A 38 9.63 2.00 17.15
N VAL A 39 9.62 3.02 18.03
CA VAL A 39 9.84 4.45 17.72
C VAL A 39 11.29 4.71 17.25
N ASP A 40 12.29 4.05 17.84
CA ASP A 40 13.68 4.12 17.38
C ASP A 40 13.86 3.34 16.06
N GLY A 41 13.22 2.19 15.92
CA GLY A 41 13.11 1.44 14.66
C GLY A 41 12.41 2.26 13.57
N LEU A 42 11.39 3.04 13.93
CA LEU A 42 10.63 4.03 13.16
C LEU A 42 11.52 5.20 12.72
N LEU A 43 12.34 5.74 13.63
CA LEU A 43 13.25 6.86 13.37
C LEU A 43 14.39 6.40 12.45
N LYS A 44 14.92 5.20 12.72
CA LYS A 44 15.84 4.50 11.83
C LYS A 44 15.17 4.26 10.49
N LEU A 45 13.93 3.79 10.41
CA LEU A 45 13.21 3.65 9.16
C LEU A 45 12.99 4.99 8.45
N LYS A 46 12.66 6.09 9.15
CA LYS A 46 12.53 7.45 8.56
C LYS A 46 13.85 7.99 8.02
N SER A 47 14.97 7.68 8.68
CA SER A 47 16.32 8.03 8.21
C SER A 47 16.78 7.13 7.05
N PHE A 48 16.44 5.83 7.11
CA PHE A 48 16.75 4.81 6.12
C PHE A 48 15.90 4.99 4.86
N THR A 49 14.63 5.33 5.00
CA THR A 49 13.71 5.68 3.91
C THR A 49 14.25 6.86 3.14
N LYS A 50 14.81 7.91 3.76
CA LYS A 50 15.49 8.99 3.00
C LYS A 50 16.58 8.49 2.04
N ALA A 51 17.25 7.38 2.36
CA ALA A 51 18.25 6.73 1.51
C ALA A 51 17.67 5.64 0.58
N THR A 52 16.56 4.98 0.97
CA THR A 52 15.87 3.91 0.21
C THR A 52 14.60 4.36 -0.51
N LEU A 53 14.32 5.67 -0.52
CA LEU A 53 13.11 6.35 -1.02
C LEU A 53 12.87 6.24 -2.54
N LYS A 54 13.70 5.48 -3.26
CA LYS A 54 13.58 5.27 -4.70
C LYS A 54 12.56 4.19 -5.06
N HIS A 55 12.10 3.40 -4.09
CA HIS A 55 11.21 2.27 -4.32
C HIS A 55 9.87 2.42 -3.59
N CYS A 56 8.81 1.97 -4.25
CA CYS A 56 7.42 2.06 -3.76
C CYS A 56 7.23 1.45 -2.36
N HIS A 57 7.89 0.33 -2.06
CA HIS A 57 7.79 -0.35 -0.77
C HIS A 57 8.20 0.52 0.42
N GLY A 58 9.19 1.41 0.26
CA GLY A 58 9.62 2.31 1.33
C GLY A 58 8.54 3.35 1.66
N TRP A 59 7.90 3.89 0.63
CA TRP A 59 6.77 4.82 0.78
C TRP A 59 5.56 4.16 1.44
N ILE A 60 5.20 2.95 1.01
CA ILE A 60 4.10 2.17 1.59
C ILE A 60 4.38 1.87 3.06
N ALA A 61 5.58 1.39 3.38
CA ALA A 61 5.95 1.06 4.75
C ALA A 61 5.88 2.31 5.66
N THR A 62 6.42 3.44 5.20
CA THR A 62 6.40 4.68 5.99
C THR A 62 4.97 5.21 6.17
N SER A 63 4.15 5.13 5.13
CA SER A 63 2.76 5.59 5.20
C SER A 63 1.90 4.75 6.16
N ARG A 64 2.00 3.41 6.08
CA ARG A 64 1.34 2.49 7.03
C ARG A 64 1.79 2.70 8.47
N LEU A 65 3.05 3.08 8.61
CA LEU A 65 3.65 3.30 9.91
C LEU A 65 3.10 4.57 10.58
N GLU A 66 2.98 5.68 9.84
CA GLU A 66 2.30 6.89 10.37
C GLU A 66 0.83 6.62 10.71
N GLU A 67 0.12 5.81 9.91
CA GLU A 67 -1.25 5.39 10.23
C GLU A 67 -1.31 4.64 11.56
N LYS A 68 -0.36 3.73 11.83
CA LYS A 68 -0.30 2.98 13.10
C LYS A 68 0.01 3.86 14.31
N VAL A 69 0.77 4.92 14.12
CA VAL A 69 1.04 5.94 15.16
C VAL A 69 -0.19 6.84 15.41
N GLY A 70 -1.21 6.77 14.54
CA GLY A 70 -2.42 7.58 14.61
C GLY A 70 -2.37 8.86 13.77
N GLU A 71 -1.25 9.12 13.10
CA GLU A 71 -1.02 10.30 12.26
C GLU A 71 -1.50 10.07 10.82
N LEU A 72 -2.82 9.90 10.67
CA LEU A 72 -3.46 9.65 9.36
C LEU A 72 -3.18 10.76 8.33
N ARG A 73 -3.04 12.01 8.78
CA ARG A 73 -2.74 13.13 7.88
C ARG A 73 -1.34 12.98 7.27
N ALA A 74 -0.35 12.60 8.08
CA ALA A 74 1.00 12.35 7.61
C ALA A 74 1.05 11.12 6.70
N ALA A 75 0.35 10.05 7.08
CA ALA A 75 0.22 8.83 6.26
C ALA A 75 -0.27 9.14 4.83
N ARG A 76 -1.35 9.93 4.72
CA ARG A 76 -1.91 10.37 3.42
C ARG A 76 -0.93 11.23 2.63
N GLN A 77 -0.25 12.17 3.27
CA GLN A 77 0.73 13.02 2.59
C GLN A 77 1.91 12.21 2.05
N LEU A 78 2.39 11.24 2.82
CA LEU A 78 3.46 10.34 2.40
C LEU A 78 3.03 9.41 1.27
N SER A 79 1.81 8.87 1.31
CA SER A 79 1.32 8.02 0.23
C SER A 79 1.18 8.79 -1.08
N MET A 80 0.67 10.03 -1.02
CA MET A 80 0.59 10.92 -2.18
C MET A 80 1.97 11.18 -2.80
N LYS A 81 2.95 11.51 -1.96
CA LYS A 81 4.32 11.71 -2.41
C LYS A 81 4.94 10.44 -2.99
N GLY A 82 4.62 9.29 -2.39
CA GLY A 82 5.00 7.98 -2.90
C GLY A 82 4.45 7.71 -4.31
N CYS A 83 3.22 8.10 -4.60
CA CYS A 83 2.64 8.00 -5.96
C CYS A 83 3.39 8.88 -6.98
N GLU A 84 3.83 10.08 -6.58
CA GLU A 84 4.59 10.98 -7.46
C GLU A 84 5.99 10.43 -7.78
N GLU A 85 6.65 9.82 -6.80
CA GLU A 85 8.00 9.25 -6.94
C GLU A 85 7.98 7.87 -7.60
N CYS A 86 6.92 7.09 -7.39
CA CYS A 86 6.74 5.74 -7.91
C CYS A 86 5.46 5.58 -8.75
N PRO A 87 5.30 6.35 -9.85
CA PRO A 87 4.05 6.38 -10.60
C PRO A 87 3.74 5.06 -11.34
N LYS A 88 4.75 4.21 -11.56
CA LYS A 88 4.61 2.91 -12.25
C LYS A 88 4.25 1.75 -11.31
N SER A 89 4.10 1.99 -10.01
CA SER A 89 3.76 0.93 -9.04
C SER A 89 2.28 0.93 -8.72
N GLU A 90 1.58 -0.13 -9.08
CA GLU A 90 0.16 -0.29 -8.75
C GLU A 90 -0.09 -0.35 -7.23
N ASP A 91 0.78 -1.04 -6.47
CA ASP A 91 0.67 -1.15 -5.02
C ASP A 91 0.70 0.21 -4.32
N MET A 92 1.50 1.14 -4.83
CA MET A 92 1.59 2.49 -4.28
C MET A 92 0.28 3.27 -4.49
N TRP A 93 -0.29 3.19 -5.69
CA TRP A 93 -1.58 3.81 -5.99
C TRP A 93 -2.71 3.19 -5.15
N LEU A 94 -2.73 1.86 -5.02
CA LEU A 94 -3.71 1.15 -4.20
C LEU A 94 -3.62 1.54 -2.72
N GLU A 95 -2.40 1.63 -2.19
CA GLU A 95 -2.18 2.05 -0.80
C GLU A 95 -2.64 3.50 -0.58
N ALA A 96 -2.36 4.41 -1.51
CA ALA A 96 -2.84 5.79 -1.42
C ALA A 96 -4.37 5.86 -1.45
N CYS A 97 -5.03 5.05 -2.28
CA CYS A 97 -6.49 4.98 -2.33
C CYS A 97 -7.09 4.41 -1.04
N ARG A 98 -6.42 3.44 -0.41
CA ARG A 98 -6.85 2.86 0.88
C ARG A 98 -6.87 3.90 2.00
N LEU A 99 -5.88 4.79 2.00
CA LEU A 99 -5.73 5.82 3.04
C LEU A 99 -6.58 7.07 2.77
N ALA A 100 -7.01 7.27 1.52
CA ALA A 100 -7.79 8.41 1.08
C ALA A 100 -9.25 8.36 1.54
N SER A 101 -9.95 9.50 1.44
CA SER A 101 -11.41 9.53 1.56
C SER A 101 -12.05 8.91 0.31
N LEU A 102 -13.32 8.48 0.38
CA LEU A 102 -14.02 7.94 -0.80
C LEU A 102 -14.06 8.91 -1.98
N ALA A 103 -14.16 10.22 -1.70
CA ALA A 103 -14.15 11.24 -2.74
C ALA A 103 -12.76 11.32 -3.41
N ASP A 104 -11.69 11.39 -2.61
CA ASP A 104 -10.32 11.52 -3.12
C ASP A 104 -9.81 10.23 -3.77
N ALA A 105 -10.30 9.07 -3.31
CA ALA A 105 -9.89 7.77 -3.82
C ALA A 105 -10.26 7.61 -5.31
N LYS A 106 -11.39 8.17 -5.76
CA LYS A 106 -11.78 8.15 -7.18
C LYS A 106 -10.74 8.87 -8.03
N ASP A 107 -10.42 10.11 -7.66
CA ASP A 107 -9.42 10.93 -8.36
C ASP A 107 -8.02 10.30 -8.31
N LEU A 108 -7.70 9.59 -7.23
CA LEU A 108 -6.43 8.88 -7.10
C LEU A 108 -6.33 7.66 -8.01
N VAL A 109 -7.36 6.81 -8.03
CA VAL A 109 -7.35 5.63 -8.91
C VAL A 109 -7.32 6.06 -10.37
N GLU A 110 -8.09 7.08 -10.77
CA GLU A 110 -8.04 7.61 -12.14
C GLU A 110 -6.66 8.15 -12.51
N ARG A 111 -5.98 8.85 -11.59
CA ARG A 111 -4.58 9.27 -11.81
C ARG A 111 -3.64 8.07 -11.96
N GLY A 112 -3.81 7.04 -11.13
CA GLY A 112 -3.04 5.80 -11.26
C GLY A 112 -3.24 5.12 -12.61
N LEU A 113 -4.49 5.05 -13.10
CA LEU A 113 -4.83 4.48 -14.41
C LEU A 113 -4.23 5.24 -15.59
N ARG A 114 -3.99 6.56 -15.47
CA ARG A 114 -3.26 7.32 -16.50
C ARG A 114 -1.80 6.88 -16.61
N TRP A 115 -1.19 6.48 -15.50
CA TRP A 115 0.19 5.98 -15.47
C TRP A 115 0.28 4.48 -15.80
N ILE A 116 -0.70 3.69 -15.36
CA ILE A 116 -0.72 2.23 -15.48
C ILE A 116 -2.06 1.77 -16.08
N PRO A 117 -2.34 2.09 -17.36
CA PRO A 117 -3.63 1.81 -17.98
C PRO A 117 -3.91 0.30 -18.18
N MET A 118 -2.88 -0.54 -18.05
CA MET A 118 -2.98 -1.99 -18.17
C MET A 118 -3.10 -2.71 -16.82
N SER A 119 -3.30 -2.01 -15.70
CA SER A 119 -3.46 -2.66 -14.39
C SER A 119 -4.93 -3.00 -14.12
N VAL A 120 -5.28 -4.29 -14.21
CA VAL A 120 -6.59 -4.80 -13.74
C VAL A 120 -6.81 -4.47 -12.27
N ASN A 121 -5.75 -4.54 -11.48
CA ASN A 121 -5.77 -4.27 -10.05
C ASN A 121 -6.16 -2.83 -9.73
N LEU A 122 -6.02 -1.88 -10.66
CA LEU A 122 -6.54 -0.51 -10.52
C LEU A 122 -7.94 -0.33 -11.12
N TRP A 123 -8.24 -0.96 -12.26
CA TRP A 123 -9.55 -0.88 -12.90
C TRP A 123 -10.69 -1.45 -12.04
N MET A 124 -10.43 -2.55 -11.32
CA MET A 124 -11.45 -3.19 -10.49
C MET A 124 -11.86 -2.33 -9.28
N PRO A 125 -10.93 -1.77 -8.48
CA PRO A 125 -11.25 -0.77 -7.47
C PRO A 125 -11.91 0.48 -8.06
N ALA A 126 -11.48 0.98 -9.22
CA ALA A 126 -12.10 2.14 -9.87
C ALA A 126 -13.61 1.93 -10.08
N ALA A 127 -13.97 0.78 -10.66
CA ALA A 127 -15.35 0.42 -10.92
C ALA A 127 -16.16 0.14 -9.65
N LYS A 128 -15.51 -0.26 -8.55
CA LYS A 128 -16.15 -0.47 -7.24
C LYS A 128 -16.40 0.84 -6.49
N LEU A 129 -15.52 1.83 -6.64
CA LEU A 129 -15.68 3.15 -6.06
C LEU A 129 -16.80 3.94 -6.76
N GLU A 130 -17.12 3.58 -8.00
CA GLU A 130 -18.16 4.28 -8.76
C GLU A 130 -19.58 3.84 -8.36
N SER A 131 -20.38 4.83 -7.95
CA SER A 131 -21.77 4.65 -7.53
C SER A 131 -22.74 4.78 -8.69
N ASP A 132 -22.40 5.61 -9.69
CA ASP A 132 -23.23 5.80 -10.88
C ASP A 132 -23.03 4.64 -11.85
N TYR A 133 -24.13 3.98 -12.21
CA TYR A 133 -24.11 2.83 -13.11
C TYR A 133 -23.57 3.16 -14.51
N ILE A 134 -23.88 4.35 -15.04
CA ILE A 134 -23.42 4.79 -16.37
C ILE A 134 -21.90 5.02 -16.33
N ASN A 135 -21.40 5.69 -15.29
CA ASN A 135 -19.95 5.91 -15.12
C ASN A 135 -19.20 4.60 -14.93
N LYS A 136 -19.77 3.66 -14.16
CA LYS A 136 -19.20 2.33 -13.98
C LYS A 136 -19.12 1.55 -15.29
N LEU A 137 -20.18 1.57 -16.10
CA LEU A 137 -20.17 0.95 -17.43
C LEU A 137 -19.13 1.59 -18.35
N ARG A 138 -19.01 2.93 -18.32
CA ARG A 138 -18.01 3.66 -19.10
C ARG A 138 -16.58 3.22 -18.74
N LEU A 139 -16.28 3.15 -17.44
CA LEU A 139 -14.98 2.70 -16.94
C LEU A 139 -14.68 1.25 -17.33
N LEU A 140 -15.65 0.34 -17.19
CA LEU A 140 -15.48 -1.07 -17.57
C LEU A 140 -15.26 -1.26 -19.07
N LYS A 141 -15.96 -0.47 -19.90
CA LYS A 141 -15.76 -0.46 -21.34
C LYS A 141 -14.35 0.03 -21.69
N GLU A 142 -13.92 1.15 -21.11
CA GLU A 142 -12.56 1.67 -21.30
C GLU A 142 -11.50 0.64 -20.85
N ALA A 143 -11.71 0.00 -19.70
CA ALA A 143 -10.84 -1.05 -19.20
C ALA A 143 -10.73 -2.22 -20.20
N THR A 144 -11.84 -2.64 -20.79
CA THR A 144 -11.87 -3.73 -21.80
C THR A 144 -11.14 -3.34 -23.09
N GLU A 145 -11.25 -2.08 -23.51
CA GLU A 145 -10.51 -1.55 -24.66
C GLU A 145 -8.99 -1.52 -24.39
N LYS A 146 -8.58 -1.21 -23.16
CA LYS A 146 -7.16 -1.20 -22.75
C LYS A 146 -6.61 -2.60 -22.48
N LEU A 147 -7.46 -3.54 -22.09
CA LEU A 147 -7.12 -4.91 -21.68
C LEU A 147 -7.90 -5.94 -22.50
N PRO A 148 -7.59 -6.11 -23.79
CA PRO A 148 -8.36 -6.98 -24.68
C PRO A 148 -8.25 -8.48 -24.33
N ASN A 149 -7.22 -8.88 -23.58
CA ASN A 149 -6.93 -10.29 -23.27
C ASN A 149 -7.26 -10.70 -21.83
N GLU A 150 -7.73 -9.78 -20.98
CA GLU A 150 -8.01 -10.08 -19.57
C GLU A 150 -9.53 -10.08 -19.29
N PRO A 151 -10.08 -11.12 -18.65
CA PRO A 151 -11.50 -11.18 -18.32
C PRO A 151 -11.82 -10.29 -17.10
N ILE A 152 -12.05 -9.00 -17.34
CA ILE A 152 -12.45 -8.03 -16.29
C ILE A 152 -13.83 -8.39 -15.67
N TYR A 153 -14.69 -9.03 -16.46
CA TYR A 153 -16.08 -9.35 -16.09
C TYR A 153 -16.24 -10.54 -15.13
N GLY A 154 -15.20 -11.36 -14.92
CA GLY A 154 -15.31 -12.63 -14.19
C GLY A 154 -15.46 -12.52 -12.66
N THR A 155 -15.35 -11.33 -12.08
CA THR A 155 -15.30 -11.14 -10.61
C THR A 155 -16.35 -10.19 -10.05
N LEU A 156 -17.23 -9.63 -10.89
CA LEU A 156 -18.39 -8.88 -10.42
C LEU A 156 -19.56 -9.88 -10.26
N PRO A 157 -20.11 -10.08 -9.04
CA PRO A 157 -21.28 -10.91 -8.87
C PRO A 157 -22.41 -10.30 -9.71
N LEU A 158 -22.86 -11.07 -10.70
CA LEU A 158 -24.11 -10.82 -11.43
C LEU A 158 -25.27 -11.20 -10.51
N THR A 159 -25.59 -10.34 -9.55
CA THR A 159 -26.83 -10.42 -8.77
C THR A 159 -27.30 -9.02 -8.42
#